data_AF-A0A081RUK4-F1
#
_entry.id   AF-A0A081RUK4-F1
#
_cell.length_a   1.000
_cell.length_b   1.000
_cell.length_c   1.000
_cell.angle_alpha   90.00
_cell.angle_beta   90.00
_cell.angle_gamma   90.00
#
_symmetry.space_group_name_H-M   'P 1'
#
loop_
_entity.id
_entity.type
_entity.pdbx_description
1 polymer ?
#
loop_
_entity_poly.entity_id
_entity_poly.type
_entity_poly.pdbx_seq_one_letter_code
_entity_poly.pdbx_strand_id
1 'polypeptide(L)'
;MDKLKELLAKGSFPVQLPPGFTSESFAREYKNFQSQWNANKTPNCKMEKFSVARSSYYRRVTRLVNPVGYFYLAKEIDNYWAEIQKHYRRSKISLRAYPKRNCHIV
;
A
#
# COMPACT_ATOMS: atom_id res chain seq x y z
N MET A 1 8.66 17.73 -0.02
CA MET A 1 8.83 16.29 -0.34
C MET A 1 7.57 15.80 -1.01
N ASP A 2 7.71 14.96 -2.04
CA ASP A 2 6.61 14.45 -2.86
C ASP A 2 6.05 13.17 -2.22
N LYS A 3 5.01 13.31 -1.38
CA LYS A 3 4.43 12.20 -0.61
C LYS A 3 3.80 11.14 -1.52
N LEU A 4 3.19 11.56 -2.62
CA LEU A 4 2.64 10.65 -3.61
C LEU A 4 3.74 9.71 -4.13
N LYS A 5 4.91 10.25 -4.50
CA LYS A 5 6.05 9.43 -4.91
C LYS A 5 6.46 8.41 -3.85
N GLU A 6 6.49 8.79 -2.58
CA GLU A 6 6.84 7.88 -1.48
C GLU A 6 5.80 6.76 -1.29
N LEU A 7 4.51 7.08 -1.39
CA LEU A 7 3.42 6.10 -1.32
C LEU A 7 3.51 5.10 -2.48
N LEU A 8 3.75 5.59 -3.69
CA LEU A 8 3.91 4.73 -4.88
C LEU A 8 5.10 3.78 -4.73
N ALA A 9 6.21 4.26 -4.18
CA ALA A 9 7.42 3.45 -4.02
C ALA A 9 7.25 2.29 -3.02
N LYS A 10 6.47 2.48 -1.95
CA LYS A 10 6.42 1.55 -0.82
C LYS A 10 5.25 0.56 -0.81
N GLY A 11 4.10 0.91 -1.38
CA GLY A 11 2.85 0.18 -1.09
C GLY A 11 2.24 -0.64 -2.23
N SER A 12 2.88 -0.73 -3.40
CA SER A 12 2.29 -1.48 -4.53
C SER A 12 2.41 -3.00 -4.39
N PHE A 13 3.42 -3.49 -3.67
CA PHE A 13 3.78 -4.92 -3.62
C PHE A 13 3.69 -5.51 -2.20
N PRO A 14 3.15 -6.73 -2.06
CA PRO A 14 3.13 -7.44 -0.78
C PRO A 14 4.52 -7.91 -0.36
N VAL A 15 4.76 -7.99 0.96
CA VAL A 15 6.03 -8.43 1.57
C VAL A 15 6.45 -9.86 1.18
N GLN A 16 5.51 -10.67 0.71
CA GLN A 16 5.76 -12.06 0.31
C GLN A 16 6.42 -12.20 -1.07
N LEU A 17 6.58 -11.11 -1.83
CA LEU A 17 7.29 -11.16 -3.11
C LEU A 17 8.81 -11.27 -2.92
N PRO A 18 9.52 -11.92 -3.87
CA PRO A 18 10.97 -12.00 -3.81
C PRO A 18 11.66 -10.63 -3.72
N PRO A 19 12.79 -10.52 -3.01
CA PRO A 19 13.61 -9.31 -2.98
C PRO A 19 14.14 -9.04 -4.40
N GLY A 20 13.59 -8.00 -5.03
CA GLY A 20 13.82 -7.68 -6.45
C GLY A 20 12.56 -7.16 -7.14
N PHE A 21 11.38 -7.52 -6.62
CA PHE A 21 10.14 -6.86 -7.01
C PHE A 21 9.96 -5.58 -6.21
N THR A 22 10.27 -4.45 -6.83
CA THR A 22 10.15 -3.12 -6.21
C THR A 22 9.24 -2.22 -7.04
N SER A 23 8.53 -1.32 -6.38
CA SER A 23 7.70 -0.29 -7.02
C SER A 23 8.44 1.05 -7.21
N GLU A 24 9.76 1.04 -7.03
CA GLU A 24 10.61 2.24 -7.15
C GLU A 24 10.65 2.78 -8.58
N SER A 25 10.75 1.88 -9.57
CA SER A 25 10.70 2.25 -10.99
C SER A 25 9.37 2.92 -11.34
N PHE A 26 8.27 2.37 -10.83
CA PHE A 26 6.93 2.94 -10.99
C PHE A 26 6.84 4.35 -10.37
N ALA A 27 7.33 4.52 -9.14
CA ALA A 27 7.37 5.81 -8.46
C ALA A 27 8.32 6.83 -9.11
N ARG A 28 9.29 6.40 -9.92
CA ARG A 28 10.15 7.32 -10.68
C ARG A 28 9.42 7.85 -11.91
N GLU A 29 8.74 6.96 -12.63
CA GLU A 29 8.13 7.27 -13.93
C GLU A 29 6.66 7.75 -13.84
N TYR A 30 6.04 7.76 -12.65
CA TYR A 30 4.59 8.02 -12.51
C TYR A 30 4.12 9.33 -13.16
N LYS A 31 4.96 10.37 -13.20
CA LYS A 31 4.63 11.67 -13.83
C LYS A 31 4.38 11.54 -15.33
N ASN A 32 5.06 10.60 -16.00
CA ASN A 32 4.91 10.36 -17.44
C ASN A 32 3.50 9.85 -17.77
N PHE A 33 2.92 9.07 -16.87
CA PHE A 33 1.59 8.47 -17.06
C PHE A 33 0.47 9.25 -16.38
N GLN A 34 0.81 10.14 -15.43
CA GLN A 34 -0.13 10.92 -14.64
C GLN A 34 -1.08 11.76 -15.51
N SER A 35 -0.56 12.41 -16.56
CA SER A 35 -1.38 13.23 -17.47
C SER A 35 -2.44 12.39 -18.18
N GLN A 36 -2.04 11.24 -18.72
CA GLN A 36 -2.92 10.31 -19.43
C GLN A 36 -3.99 9.69 -18.51
N TRP A 37 -3.63 9.38 -17.27
CA TRP A 37 -4.55 8.78 -16.30
C TRP A 37 -5.51 9.81 -15.71
N ASN A 38 -5.10 11.06 -15.53
CA ASN A 38 -6.01 12.10 -15.06
C ASN A 38 -7.04 12.54 -16.13
N ALA A 39 -6.70 12.41 -17.41
CA ALA A 39 -7.59 12.80 -18.51
C ALA A 39 -8.74 11.81 -18.77
N ASN A 40 -8.58 10.55 -18.35
CA ASN A 40 -9.54 9.48 -18.61
C ASN A 40 -10.36 9.12 -17.37
N LYS A 41 -11.55 8.56 -17.57
CA LYS A 41 -12.34 7.98 -16.48
C LYS A 41 -11.54 6.84 -15.82
N THR A 42 -11.57 6.78 -14.49
CA THR A 42 -10.91 5.73 -13.72
C THR A 42 -11.28 4.33 -14.25
N PRO A 43 -10.31 3.54 -14.73
CA PRO A 43 -10.60 2.23 -15.29
C PRO A 43 -10.95 1.22 -14.18
N ASN A 44 -11.73 0.20 -14.53
CA ASN A 44 -12.01 -0.90 -13.61
C ASN A 44 -10.75 -1.74 -13.39
N CYS A 45 -10.10 -1.53 -12.25
CA CYS A 45 -8.83 -2.17 -11.91
C CYS A 45 -9.08 -3.51 -11.20
N LYS A 46 -8.70 -4.61 -11.86
CA LYS A 46 -8.66 -5.94 -11.23
C LYS A 46 -7.29 -6.20 -10.63
N MET A 47 -7.27 -6.88 -9.48
CA MET A 47 -6.05 -7.33 -8.82
C MET A 47 -5.59 -8.66 -9.42
N GLU A 48 -4.28 -8.82 -9.55
CA GLU A 48 -3.67 -10.04 -10.08
C GLU A 48 -3.47 -11.08 -8.97
N LYS A 49 -3.66 -12.37 -9.25
CA LYS A 49 -3.55 -13.42 -8.21
C LYS A 49 -2.15 -14.01 -8.22
N PHE A 50 -1.49 -14.01 -7.07
CA PHE A 50 -0.17 -14.61 -6.88
C PHE A 50 -0.23 -15.73 -5.84
N SER A 51 0.26 -16.92 -6.20
CA SER A 51 0.30 -18.08 -5.30
C SER A 51 1.59 -18.10 -4.51
N VAL A 52 1.50 -17.87 -3.20
CA VAL A 52 2.64 -17.92 -2.29
C VAL A 52 2.75 -19.32 -1.69
N ALA A 53 3.93 -19.92 -1.77
CA ALA A 53 4.22 -21.20 -1.12
C ALA A 53 4.23 -21.04 0.40
N ARG A 54 3.66 -22.02 1.11
CA ARG A 54 3.81 -22.15 2.57
C ARG A 54 4.71 -23.34 2.85
N SER A 55 5.27 -23.42 4.05
CA SER A 55 6.05 -24.60 4.49
C SER A 55 5.24 -25.90 4.58
N SER A 56 3.90 -25.82 4.55
CA SER A 56 2.98 -26.97 4.50
C SER A 56 2.39 -27.18 3.11
N TYR A 57 1.62 -28.25 2.92
CA TYR A 57 0.98 -28.64 1.64
C TYR A 57 -0.04 -27.63 1.08
N TYR A 58 -0.35 -26.53 1.79
CA TYR A 58 -1.33 -25.53 1.40
C TYR A 58 -0.70 -24.23 0.89
N ARG A 59 -1.13 -23.78 -0.30
CA ARG A 59 -0.76 -22.49 -0.91
C ARG A 59 -1.66 -21.36 -0.39
N ARG A 60 -1.14 -20.13 -0.28
CA ARG A 60 -1.95 -18.92 -0.02
C ARG A 60 -2.06 -18.09 -1.30
N VAL A 61 -3.30 -17.80 -1.71
CA VAL A 61 -3.56 -16.87 -2.81
C VAL A 61 -3.45 -15.45 -2.27
N THR A 62 -2.33 -14.80 -2.59
CA THR A 62 -2.12 -13.36 -2.38
C THR A 62 -2.61 -12.63 -3.63
N ARG A 63 -2.96 -11.35 -3.51
CA ARG A 63 -3.38 -10.54 -4.66
C ARG A 63 -2.46 -9.32 -4.79
N LEU A 64 -1.94 -9.10 -6.00
CA LEU A 64 -1.13 -7.95 -6.34
C LEU A 64 -2.05 -6.80 -6.73
N VAL A 65 -1.75 -5.63 -6.19
CA VAL A 65 -2.53 -4.41 -6.47
C VAL A 65 -2.23 -3.97 -7.90
N ASN A 66 -3.27 -3.56 -8.62
CA ASN A 66 -3.11 -2.95 -9.94
C ASN A 66 -2.42 -1.58 -9.80
N PRO A 67 -1.35 -1.28 -10.56
CA PRO A 67 -0.62 -0.01 -10.43
C PRO A 67 -1.49 1.22 -10.73
N VAL A 68 -2.44 1.10 -11.67
CA VAL A 68 -3.36 2.19 -12.03
C VAL A 68 -4.32 2.48 -10.87
N GLY A 69 -4.94 1.43 -10.33
CA GLY A 69 -5.85 1.57 -9.18
C GLY A 69 -5.13 2.10 -7.94
N TYR A 70 -3.89 1.63 -7.71
CA TYR A 70 -3.06 2.10 -6.62
C TYR A 70 -2.67 3.57 -6.75
N PHE A 71 -2.40 4.04 -7.98
CA PHE A 71 -2.09 5.45 -8.24
C PHE A 71 -3.22 6.39 -7.80
N TYR A 72 -4.46 6.11 -8.20
CA TYR A 72 -5.59 6.95 -7.79
C TYR A 72 -5.77 6.92 -6.26
N LEU A 73 -5.67 5.74 -5.64
CA LEU A 73 -5.75 5.63 -4.18
C LEU A 73 -4.68 6.48 -3.49
N ALA A 74 -3.42 6.38 -3.92
CA ALA A 74 -2.32 7.15 -3.34
C ALA A 74 -2.50 8.65 -3.55
N LYS A 75 -3.03 9.07 -4.70
CA LYS A 75 -3.36 10.47 -5.00
C LYS A 75 -4.45 11.01 -4.05
N GLU A 76 -5.51 10.25 -3.83
CA GLU A 76 -6.57 10.65 -2.90
C GLU A 76 -6.06 10.71 -1.45
N ILE A 77 -5.20 9.77 -1.04
CA ILE A 77 -4.57 9.80 0.29
C ILE A 77 -3.70 11.04 0.45
N ASP A 78 -2.93 11.43 -0.57
CA ASP A 78 -2.10 12.63 -0.52
C ASP A 78 -2.95 13.90 -0.41
N ASN A 79 -3.99 14.01 -1.25
CA ASN A 79 -4.94 15.13 -1.24
C ASN A 79 -5.63 15.32 0.12
N TYR A 80 -6.12 14.22 0.71
CA TYR A 80 -6.89 14.26 1.97
C TYR A 80 -6.05 13.93 3.21
N TRP A 81 -4.72 13.94 3.12
CA TRP A 81 -3.85 13.51 4.22
C TRP A 81 -4.11 14.28 5.52
N ALA A 82 -4.33 15.60 5.42
CA ALA A 82 -4.58 16.45 6.59
C ALA A 82 -5.88 16.07 7.32
N GLU A 83 -6.93 15.74 6.57
CA GLU A 83 -8.22 15.32 7.12
C GLU A 83 -8.14 13.94 7.75
N ILE A 84 -7.46 13.00 7.07
CA ILE A 84 -7.17 11.66 7.58
C ILE A 84 -6.42 11.79 8.91
N GLN A 85 -5.37 12.60 8.97
CA GLN A 85 -4.58 12.81 10.18
C GLN A 85 -5.42 13.43 11.31
N LYS A 86 -6.29 14.39 11.00
CA LYS A 86 -7.23 14.98 11.97
C LYS A 86 -8.22 13.93 12.49
N HIS A 87 -8.73 13.07 11.62
CA HIS A 87 -9.64 11.97 12.00
C HIS A 87 -8.93 10.97 12.92
N TYR A 88 -7.74 10.52 12.55
CA TYR A 88 -6.94 9.59 13.35
C TYR A 88 -6.65 10.12 14.76
N ARG A 89 -6.38 11.43 14.90
CA ARG A 89 -6.13 12.07 16.21
C ARG A 89 -7.36 12.08 17.14
N ARG A 90 -8.58 11.93 16.62
CA ARG A 90 -9.79 11.91 17.44
C ARG A 90 -9.98 10.57 18.17
N SER A 91 -9.44 9.48 17.64
CA SER A 91 -9.62 8.16 18.23
C SER A 91 -8.56 7.86 19.29
N LYS A 92 -9.00 7.59 20.52
CA LYS A 92 -8.13 7.08 21.61
C LYS A 92 -7.85 5.58 21.49
N ILE A 93 -8.49 4.87 20.55
CA ILE A 93 -8.37 3.41 20.40
C ILE A 93 -6.93 3.06 19.96
N SER A 94 -6.36 3.85 19.06
CA SER A 94 -5.01 3.64 18.51
C SER A 94 -3.88 3.92 19.52
N LEU A 95 -4.17 4.64 20.61
CA LEU A 95 -3.23 4.94 21.70
C LEU A 95 -3.25 3.89 22.80
N ARG A 96 -4.21 2.95 22.78
CA ARG A 96 -4.23 1.82 23.70
C ARG A 96 -3.17 0.82 23.24
N ALA A 97 -1.92 1.14 23.53
CA ALA A 97 -0.82 0.19 23.49
C ALA A 97 -1.26 -1.03 24.29
N TYR A 98 -1.22 -2.20 23.65
CA TYR A 98 -1.30 -3.45 24.39
C TYR A 98 -0.32 -3.35 25.56
N PRO A 99 -0.73 -3.63 26.81
CA PRO A 99 0.22 -3.69 27.90
C PRO A 99 1.30 -4.66 27.46
N LYS A 100 2.56 -4.22 27.43
CA LYS A 100 3.69 -5.14 27.34
C LYS A 100 3.46 -6.11 28.49
N ARG A 101 3.03 -7.33 28.18
CA ARG A 101 3.07 -8.39 29.20
C ARG A 101 4.53 -8.48 29.57
N ASN A 102 4.88 -8.11 30.79
CA ASN A 102 6.16 -8.47 31.37
C ASN A 102 6.18 -10.00 31.37
N CYS A 103 6.75 -10.59 30.32
CA CYS A 103 7.11 -12.00 30.32
C CYS A 103 8.25 -12.14 31.33
N HIS A 104 7.90 -12.32 32.60
CA HIS A 104 8.75 -13.05 33.52
C HIS A 104 8.71 -14.51 33.08
N ILE A 105 9.68 -14.89 32.27
CA ILE A 105 10.02 -16.30 32.10
C ILE A 105 10.89 -16.63 33.31
N VAL A 106 10.30 -17.40 34.23
CA VAL A 106 10.97 -18.10 35.31
C VAL A 106 11.91 -19.14 34.72
#